data_AF-A0A8H8CI09-F1
#
_entry.id   AF-A0A8H8CI09-F1
#
_cell.length_a   1.000
_cell.length_b   1.000
_cell.length_c   1.000
_cell.angle_alpha   90.00
_cell.angle_beta   90.00
_cell.angle_gamma   90.00
#
_symmetry.space_group_name_H-M   'P 1'
#
loop_
_entity.id
_entity.type
_entity.pdbx_description
1 polymer ?
#
loop_
_entity_poly.entity_id
_entity_poly.type
_entity_poly.pdbx_seq_one_letter_code
_entity_poly.pdbx_strand_id
1 'polypeptide(L)'
;MDITTPEMRRRPDTSLSTETQIKVEPSRYSNVAQLPVTTLPGRPVSPTQTGPHEEGSTKEAYSANMHQRRLIKYWILSSIAFCIIMPLLSILLGFFLHTKGLSYTSPAGSFGGRNLSISAYLISADPTSSVITFDWGVDTDTCILESKTVGECTDVNIFFDNNLLDNSDDNNNGVPSTDVPSTPLFRFNATAFSSDFRANTPTFRTNIRLFQKGTPRRLSLVNYPFDTYAATVFMYAQDSNNKPVNLHLDIVGGTAVGFSVSLLTSNQPNSGLESEVINTVINVQRGSLIIAFCVIITIAIWIITLALFLLSFTAVVFGFRQRTEVLIIPVATVFAFTQLRGSMPGAPPGFGDVLDFVGLLPCLGILSFSCALTLGALLITDPTEKEVLTWDMVKRSTAEILPALGIKRRLASQLA
;
A
#
# COMPACT_ATOMS: atom_id res chain seq x y z
N MET A 1 1.77 61.56 19.55
CA MET A 1 2.26 60.33 20.22
C MET A 1 2.25 59.26 19.15
N ASP A 2 3.30 59.25 18.35
CA ASP A 2 3.49 58.34 17.22
C ASP A 2 4.22 57.10 17.72
N ILE A 3 3.55 55.95 17.59
CA ILE A 3 4.12 54.64 17.88
C ILE A 3 4.50 54.03 16.54
N THR A 4 5.74 54.26 16.14
CA THR A 4 6.40 53.57 15.01
C THR A 4 6.77 52.16 15.43
N THR A 5 6.14 51.16 14.80
CA THR A 5 6.52 49.74 14.87
C THR A 5 7.77 49.47 14.03
N PRO A 6 8.71 48.62 14.49
CA PRO A 6 9.94 48.35 13.75
C PRO A 6 9.74 47.27 12.68
N GLU A 7 10.25 47.60 11.50
CA GLU A 7 10.33 46.81 10.29
C GLU A 7 11.27 45.59 10.49
N MET A 8 10.69 44.39 10.52
CA MET A 8 11.42 43.14 10.70
C MET A 8 11.95 42.64 9.35
N ARG A 9 13.20 43.03 9.05
CA ARG A 9 13.98 42.66 7.86
C ARG A 9 14.26 41.14 7.84
N ARG A 10 13.48 40.36 7.07
CA ARG A 10 13.78 38.95 6.78
C ARG A 10 15.02 38.86 5.88
N ARG A 11 16.03 38.10 6.33
CA ARG A 11 17.14 37.62 5.50
C ARG A 11 16.62 36.56 4.51
N PRO A 12 17.17 36.50 3.29
CA PRO A 12 16.97 35.36 2.40
C PRO A 12 17.87 34.20 2.86
N ASP A 13 17.26 33.08 3.24
CA ASP A 13 17.97 31.83 3.44
C ASP A 13 18.32 31.24 2.07
N THR A 14 19.57 31.48 1.65
CA THR A 14 20.26 30.67 0.64
C THR A 14 20.45 29.25 1.17
N SER A 15 19.52 28.34 0.84
CA SER A 15 19.74 26.90 1.00
C SER A 15 20.62 26.42 -0.16
N LEU A 16 21.93 26.52 0.05
CA LEU A 16 22.96 25.85 -0.74
C LEU A 16 22.81 24.34 -0.54
N SER A 17 22.25 23.65 -1.52
CA SER A 17 22.23 22.18 -1.57
C SER A 17 23.65 21.68 -1.81
N THR A 18 24.40 21.48 -0.72
CA THR A 18 25.69 20.80 -0.74
C THR A 18 25.47 19.32 -1.00
N GLU A 19 25.47 18.96 -2.29
CA GLU A 19 25.49 17.59 -2.77
C GLU A 19 26.80 16.93 -2.29
N THR A 20 26.70 16.23 -1.17
CA THR A 20 27.81 15.47 -0.59
C THR A 20 27.95 14.20 -1.42
N GLN A 21 28.74 14.24 -2.48
CA GLN A 21 29.17 13.04 -3.18
C GLN A 21 30.01 12.19 -2.22
N ILE A 22 29.39 11.13 -1.69
CA ILE A 22 30.09 10.05 -1.01
C ILE A 22 30.85 9.29 -2.10
N LYS A 23 32.13 9.63 -2.24
CA LYS A 23 33.11 8.86 -3.01
C LYS A 23 33.32 7.53 -2.28
N VAL A 24 32.64 6.49 -2.75
CA VAL A 24 32.84 5.11 -2.29
C VAL A 24 34.21 4.65 -2.78
N GLU A 25 35.17 4.66 -1.86
CA GLU A 25 36.51 4.12 -2.06
C GLU A 25 36.43 2.58 -2.00
N PRO A 26 36.98 1.85 -2.98
CA PRO A 26 36.96 0.40 -2.96
C PRO A 26 37.92 -0.11 -1.87
N SER A 27 37.34 -0.67 -0.82
CA SER A 27 38.07 -1.37 0.23
C SER A 27 38.86 -2.53 -0.36
N ARG A 28 40.18 -2.37 -0.40
CA ARG A 28 41.16 -3.45 -0.58
C ARG A 28 40.87 -4.57 0.41
N TYR A 29 40.47 -5.74 -0.09
CA TYR A 29 40.51 -6.96 0.70
C TYR A 29 41.97 -7.37 0.90
N SER A 30 42.38 -7.35 2.17
CA SER A 30 43.65 -7.87 2.64
C SER A 30 43.76 -9.37 2.42
N ASN A 31 44.93 -9.77 1.95
CA ASN A 31 45.40 -11.14 1.82
C ASN A 31 45.22 -11.90 3.15
N VAL A 32 44.36 -12.93 3.13
CA VAL A 32 44.33 -13.96 4.17
C VAL A 32 45.47 -14.94 3.86
N ALA A 33 46.53 -14.84 4.67
CA ALA A 33 47.60 -15.83 4.71
C ALA A 33 47.01 -17.19 5.17
N GLN A 34 47.10 -18.20 4.31
CA GLN A 34 46.85 -19.59 4.69
C GLN A 34 48.08 -20.15 5.41
N LEU A 35 47.88 -20.51 6.68
CA LEU A 35 48.82 -21.25 7.52
C LEU A 35 48.99 -22.71 7.05
N PRO A 36 50.11 -23.37 7.41
CA PRO A 36 50.55 -24.62 6.84
C PRO A 36 49.75 -25.83 7.36
N VAL A 37 49.42 -26.72 6.42
CA VAL A 37 48.89 -28.06 6.68
C VAL A 37 49.94 -28.87 7.43
N THR A 38 49.68 -29.13 8.71
CA THR A 38 50.50 -30.02 9.53
C THR A 38 49.97 -31.45 9.37
N THR A 39 50.68 -32.25 8.59
CA THR A 39 50.51 -33.70 8.47
C THR A 39 51.01 -34.39 9.74
N LEU A 40 50.11 -34.98 10.51
CA LEU A 40 50.46 -35.88 11.62
C LEU A 40 50.71 -37.31 11.10
N PRO A 41 51.74 -38.02 11.59
CA PRO A 41 52.07 -39.36 11.17
C PRO A 41 51.11 -40.40 11.76
N GLY A 42 50.68 -41.33 10.91
CA GLY A 42 49.80 -42.44 11.25
C GLY A 42 50.39 -43.35 12.33
N ARG A 43 49.59 -43.60 13.36
CA ARG A 43 49.84 -44.59 14.41
C ARG A 43 49.30 -45.95 13.94
N PRO A 44 50.10 -47.04 13.98
CA PRO A 44 49.62 -48.37 13.61
C PRO A 44 48.65 -48.89 14.66
N VAL A 45 47.45 -49.27 14.22
CA VAL A 45 46.40 -49.88 15.05
C VAL A 45 46.54 -51.40 14.97
N SER A 46 46.69 -52.03 16.13
CA SER A 46 46.72 -53.48 16.33
C SER A 46 45.36 -54.13 16.01
N PRO A 47 45.35 -55.38 15.51
CA PRO A 47 44.12 -56.14 15.31
C PRO A 47 43.69 -56.75 16.64
N THR A 48 42.46 -56.49 17.09
CA THR A 48 41.89 -57.18 18.26
C THR A 48 40.43 -57.55 18.02
N GLN A 49 40.27 -58.87 17.91
CA GLN A 49 39.12 -59.72 18.25
C GLN A 49 37.73 -59.35 17.73
N THR A 50 37.37 -60.11 16.69
CA THR A 50 36.04 -60.56 16.31
C THR A 50 35.23 -61.10 17.50
N GLY A 51 34.18 -60.37 17.89
CA GLY A 51 33.03 -60.89 18.63
C GLY A 51 31.84 -61.00 17.68
N PRO A 52 31.11 -62.14 17.62
CA PRO A 52 29.92 -62.28 16.79
C PRO A 52 28.70 -61.89 17.63
N HIS A 53 28.09 -60.73 17.37
CA HIS A 53 26.67 -60.45 17.64
C HIS A 53 26.35 -58.96 17.41
N GLU A 54 25.85 -58.58 16.22
CA GLU A 54 25.02 -57.36 16.04
C GLU A 54 24.39 -57.27 14.63
N GLU A 55 23.66 -58.31 14.19
CA GLU A 55 22.94 -58.29 12.89
C GLU A 55 21.62 -57.50 12.90
N GLY A 56 21.24 -56.88 14.04
CA GLY A 56 19.97 -56.15 14.20
C GLY A 56 20.01 -54.64 13.89
N SER A 57 21.16 -53.98 14.02
CA SER A 57 21.25 -52.51 14.04
C SER A 57 21.23 -51.86 12.63
N THR A 58 21.67 -52.58 11.60
CA THR A 58 21.83 -52.03 10.24
C THR A 58 20.51 -51.78 9.51
N LYS A 59 19.43 -52.51 9.85
CA LYS A 59 18.11 -52.33 9.22
C LYS A 59 17.40 -51.06 9.68
N GLU A 60 17.55 -50.67 10.94
CA GLU A 60 16.93 -49.45 11.48
C GLU A 60 17.62 -48.19 10.95
N ALA A 61 18.96 -48.17 10.92
CA ALA A 61 19.73 -47.07 10.36
C ALA A 61 19.42 -46.85 8.86
N TYR A 62 19.19 -47.93 8.11
CA TYR A 62 18.80 -47.84 6.69
C TYR A 62 17.39 -47.27 6.50
N SER A 63 16.43 -47.64 7.35
CA SER A 63 15.05 -47.13 7.31
C SER A 63 14.96 -45.63 7.61
N ALA A 64 15.68 -45.15 8.63
CA ALA A 64 15.72 -43.73 8.99
C ALA A 64 16.27 -42.86 7.85
N ASN A 65 17.32 -43.31 7.17
CA ASN A 65 17.92 -42.63 6.02
C ASN A 65 16.96 -42.56 4.82
N MET A 66 16.16 -43.62 4.61
CA MET A 66 15.16 -43.63 3.53
C MET A 66 14.03 -42.62 3.79
N HIS A 67 13.60 -42.47 5.04
CA HIS A 67 12.56 -41.50 5.41
C HIS A 67 13.03 -40.05 5.25
N GLN A 68 14.25 -39.74 5.70
CA GLN A 68 14.85 -38.41 5.56
C GLN A 68 15.01 -38.00 4.08
N ARG A 69 15.43 -38.93 3.21
CA ARG A 69 15.51 -38.67 1.77
C ARG A 69 14.15 -38.39 1.13
N ARG A 70 13.07 -39.03 1.59
CA ARG A 70 11.71 -38.74 1.10
C ARG A 70 11.26 -37.36 1.54
N LEU A 71 11.47 -36.99 2.80
CA LEU A 71 11.14 -35.66 3.34
C LEU A 71 11.84 -34.54 2.55
N ILE A 72 13.15 -34.69 2.27
CA ILE A 72 13.90 -33.71 1.48
C ILE A 72 13.32 -33.58 0.07
N LYS A 73 12.97 -34.69 -0.59
CA LYS A 73 12.35 -34.66 -1.93
C LYS A 73 11.01 -33.93 -1.92
N TYR A 74 10.14 -34.20 -0.95
CA TYR A 74 8.87 -33.49 -0.82
C TYR A 74 9.06 -32.00 -0.53
N TRP A 75 10.05 -31.64 0.30
CA TRP A 75 10.35 -30.24 0.59
C TRP A 75 10.85 -29.48 -0.64
N ILE A 76 11.76 -30.07 -1.42
CA ILE A 76 12.23 -29.49 -2.69
C ILE A 76 11.07 -29.35 -3.68
N LEU A 77 10.26 -30.40 -3.86
CA LEU A 77 9.11 -30.37 -4.77
C LEU A 77 8.08 -29.31 -4.34
N SER A 78 7.79 -29.23 -3.04
CA SER A 78 6.90 -28.21 -2.48
C SER A 78 7.45 -26.80 -2.69
N SER A 79 8.77 -26.61 -2.57
CA SER A 79 9.41 -25.31 -2.79
C SER A 79 9.34 -24.91 -4.27
N ILE A 80 9.61 -25.83 -5.19
CA ILE A 80 9.48 -25.60 -6.64
C ILE A 80 8.03 -25.28 -7.00
N ALA A 81 7.08 -26.07 -6.49
CA ALA A 81 5.66 -25.84 -6.71
C ALA A 81 5.23 -24.46 -6.19
N PHE A 82 5.67 -24.08 -4.99
CA PHE A 82 5.42 -22.74 -4.43
C PHE A 82 5.99 -21.63 -5.31
N CYS A 83 7.24 -21.76 -5.78
CA CYS A 83 7.88 -20.79 -6.67
C CYS A 83 7.18 -20.63 -8.02
N ILE A 84 6.42 -21.62 -8.50
CA ILE A 84 5.64 -21.54 -9.75
C ILE A 84 4.21 -21.04 -9.48
N ILE A 85 3.56 -21.56 -8.44
CA ILE A 85 2.16 -21.25 -8.12
C ILE A 85 2.03 -19.80 -7.64
N MET A 86 2.96 -19.30 -6.83
CA MET A 86 2.85 -17.94 -6.27
C MET A 86 2.88 -16.83 -7.33
N PRO A 87 3.80 -16.82 -8.31
CA PRO A 87 3.76 -15.85 -9.41
C PRO A 87 2.48 -15.94 -10.23
N LEU A 88 2.01 -17.15 -10.56
CA LEU A 88 0.78 -17.33 -11.32
C LEU A 88 -0.44 -16.79 -10.55
N LEU A 89 -0.53 -17.12 -9.26
CA LEU A 89 -1.57 -16.60 -8.39
C LEU A 89 -1.49 -15.08 -8.28
N SER A 90 -0.29 -14.51 -8.17
CA SER A 90 -0.09 -13.06 -8.13
C SER A 90 -0.55 -12.37 -9.42
N ILE A 91 -0.27 -12.95 -10.59
CA ILE A 91 -0.72 -12.42 -11.88
C ILE A 91 -2.25 -12.49 -11.99
N LEU A 92 -2.84 -13.62 -11.63
CA LEU A 92 -4.29 -13.80 -11.62
C LEU A 92 -4.96 -12.81 -10.66
N LEU A 93 -4.45 -12.71 -9.43
CA LEU A 93 -4.95 -11.78 -8.43
C LEU A 93 -4.83 -10.33 -8.91
N GLY A 94 -3.71 -9.97 -9.54
CA GLY A 94 -3.49 -8.65 -10.14
C GLY A 94 -4.51 -8.32 -11.23
N PHE A 95 -4.87 -9.29 -12.06
CA PHE A 95 -5.88 -9.11 -13.11
C PHE A 95 -7.30 -8.99 -12.53
N PHE A 96 -7.67 -9.84 -11.57
CA PHE A 96 -9.02 -9.85 -10.99
C PHE A 96 -9.28 -8.72 -10.00
N LEU A 97 -8.26 -8.27 -9.28
CA LEU A 97 -8.35 -7.15 -8.33
C LEU A 97 -7.98 -5.81 -8.95
N HIS A 98 -7.71 -5.78 -10.27
CA HIS A 98 -7.43 -4.53 -10.96
C HIS A 98 -8.60 -3.57 -10.77
N THR A 99 -8.28 -2.34 -10.39
CA THR A 99 -9.28 -1.29 -10.20
C THR A 99 -9.97 -1.04 -11.52
N LYS A 100 -11.29 -1.24 -11.55
CA LYS A 100 -12.09 -0.81 -12.70
C LYS A 100 -11.96 0.71 -12.81
N GLY A 101 -11.61 1.17 -14.01
CA GLY A 101 -11.58 2.60 -14.31
C GLY A 101 -12.95 3.22 -14.06
N LEU A 102 -12.95 4.53 -13.85
CA LEU A 102 -14.17 5.31 -13.81
C LEU A 102 -14.86 5.16 -15.17
N SER A 103 -16.11 4.70 -15.17
CA SER A 103 -16.90 4.59 -16.38
C SER A 103 -18.33 5.00 -16.06
N TYR A 104 -18.75 6.07 -16.70
CA TYR A 104 -20.12 6.55 -16.66
C TYR A 104 -20.50 7.04 -18.04
N THR A 105 -21.71 6.67 -18.44
CA THR A 105 -22.35 7.13 -19.66
C THR A 105 -23.63 7.81 -19.22
N SER A 106 -23.73 9.12 -19.49
CA SER A 106 -24.95 9.83 -19.17
C SER A 106 -26.10 9.31 -20.03
N PRO A 107 -27.32 9.15 -19.47
CA PRO A 107 -28.49 8.98 -20.31
C PRO A 107 -28.66 10.20 -21.22
N ALA A 108 -29.09 9.98 -22.45
CA ALA A 108 -29.37 11.05 -23.40
C ALA A 108 -30.56 11.88 -22.89
N GLY A 109 -30.29 13.09 -22.40
CA GLY A 109 -31.32 14.06 -22.05
C GLY A 109 -31.70 14.91 -23.26
N SER A 110 -32.99 15.10 -23.53
CA SER A 110 -33.45 16.05 -24.55
C SER A 110 -33.61 17.43 -23.92
N PHE A 111 -32.56 18.25 -23.98
CA PHE A 111 -32.67 19.68 -23.65
C PHE A 111 -33.01 20.46 -24.93
N GLY A 112 -34.01 21.35 -24.86
CA GLY A 112 -34.49 22.10 -26.03
C GLY A 112 -33.63 23.30 -26.43
N GLY A 113 -32.55 23.58 -25.71
CA GLY A 113 -31.60 24.67 -26.00
C GLY A 113 -30.22 24.16 -26.40
N ARG A 114 -29.23 25.07 -26.40
CA ARG A 114 -27.84 24.73 -26.68
C ARG A 114 -27.29 23.78 -25.62
N ASN A 115 -26.82 22.63 -26.06
CA ASN A 115 -26.13 21.61 -25.28
C ASN A 115 -24.65 21.57 -25.64
N LEU A 116 -23.80 21.55 -24.61
CA LEU A 116 -22.35 21.40 -24.67
C LEU A 116 -21.97 20.07 -24.01
N SER A 117 -21.49 19.13 -24.82
CA SER A 117 -21.02 17.83 -24.33
C SER A 117 -19.56 17.94 -23.90
N ILE A 118 -19.29 17.48 -22.68
CA ILE A 118 -17.97 17.49 -22.08
C ILE A 118 -17.58 16.09 -21.62
N SER A 119 -16.30 15.77 -21.76
CA SER A 119 -15.66 14.58 -21.23
C SER A 119 -14.84 14.92 -20.00
N ALA A 120 -14.74 13.97 -19.08
CA ALA A 120 -13.96 14.09 -17.85
C ALA A 120 -13.09 12.85 -17.65
N TYR A 121 -11.79 13.05 -17.52
CA TYR A 121 -10.82 11.99 -17.31
C TYR A 121 -10.16 12.15 -15.94
N LEU A 122 -10.36 11.17 -15.07
CA LEU A 122 -9.70 11.09 -13.78
C LEU A 122 -8.20 10.82 -13.96
N ILE A 123 -7.37 11.74 -13.45
CA ILE A 123 -5.90 11.66 -13.54
C ILE A 123 -5.30 11.09 -12.26
N SER A 124 -5.68 11.63 -11.11
CA SER A 124 -5.10 11.25 -9.82
C SER A 124 -6.05 11.53 -8.66
N ALA A 125 -5.85 10.84 -7.55
CA ALA A 125 -6.50 11.12 -6.28
C ALA A 125 -5.44 11.03 -5.18
N ASP A 126 -5.33 12.07 -4.36
CA ASP A 126 -4.42 12.14 -3.22
C ASP A 126 -5.18 12.59 -1.97
N PRO A 127 -5.53 11.64 -1.08
CA PRO A 127 -6.15 11.94 0.19
C PRO A 127 -5.26 12.71 1.16
N THR A 128 -3.93 12.71 0.96
CA THR A 128 -2.99 13.41 1.85
C THR A 128 -3.08 14.92 1.64
N SER A 129 -3.10 15.35 0.38
CA SER A 129 -3.42 16.74 -0.01
C SER A 129 -4.92 17.04 0.00
N SER A 130 -5.77 16.01 0.16
CA SER A 130 -7.23 16.12 0.05
C SER A 130 -7.68 16.65 -1.31
N VAL A 131 -7.06 16.17 -2.40
CA VAL A 131 -7.33 16.61 -3.77
C VAL A 131 -7.58 15.42 -4.71
N ILE A 132 -8.51 15.59 -5.66
CA ILE A 132 -8.71 14.72 -6.82
C ILE A 132 -8.60 15.55 -8.10
N THR A 133 -7.86 15.06 -9.09
CA THR A 133 -7.54 15.81 -10.30
C THR A 133 -8.27 15.25 -11.51
N PHE A 134 -8.97 16.12 -12.23
CA PHE A 134 -9.66 15.79 -13.48
C PHE A 134 -9.12 16.62 -14.64
N ASP A 135 -8.96 15.97 -15.80
CA ASP A 135 -8.83 16.62 -17.09
C ASP A 135 -10.20 16.65 -17.77
N TRP A 136 -10.60 17.82 -18.23
CA TRP A 136 -11.86 18.06 -18.92
C TRP A 136 -11.59 18.33 -20.39
N GLY A 137 -12.46 17.85 -21.25
CA GLY A 137 -12.48 18.15 -22.68
C GLY A 137 -13.87 18.57 -23.12
N VAL A 138 -13.96 19.54 -24.03
CA VAL A 138 -15.20 19.82 -24.74
C VAL A 138 -15.24 18.97 -26.00
N ASP A 139 -16.21 18.06 -26.10
CA ASP A 139 -16.30 17.10 -27.20
C ASP A 139 -17.16 17.65 -28.35
N THR A 140 -18.36 18.14 -28.03
CA THR A 140 -19.32 18.64 -29.02
C THR A 140 -20.15 19.80 -28.51
N ASP A 141 -20.61 20.63 -29.45
CA ASP A 141 -21.52 21.74 -29.19
C ASP A 141 -22.63 21.73 -30.25
N THR A 142 -23.87 21.57 -29.79
CA THR A 142 -25.06 21.56 -30.66
C THR A 142 -25.20 22.80 -31.52
N CYS A 143 -24.78 23.99 -31.04
CA CYS A 143 -24.82 25.19 -31.85
C CYS A 143 -23.95 25.05 -33.11
N ILE A 144 -22.76 24.48 -32.96
CA ILE A 144 -21.81 24.28 -34.07
C ILE A 144 -22.36 23.24 -35.05
N LEU A 145 -23.01 22.19 -34.53
CA LEU A 145 -23.59 21.12 -35.34
C LEU A 145 -24.83 21.56 -36.12
N GLU A 146 -25.66 22.43 -35.54
CA GLU A 146 -26.93 22.88 -36.13
C GLU A 146 -26.78 24.16 -36.98
N SER A 147 -25.76 24.97 -36.71
CA SER A 147 -25.53 26.21 -37.46
C SER A 147 -25.19 25.94 -38.92
N LYS A 148 -25.86 26.65 -39.82
CA LYS A 148 -25.55 26.62 -41.26
C LYS A 148 -24.37 27.53 -41.63
N THR A 149 -24.01 28.45 -40.75
CA THR A 149 -23.06 29.55 -40.98
C THR A 149 -21.98 29.52 -39.91
N VAL A 150 -20.74 29.41 -40.36
CA VAL A 150 -19.56 29.42 -39.49
C VAL A 150 -19.45 30.79 -38.82
N GLY A 151 -19.55 30.85 -37.49
CA GLY A 151 -19.38 32.08 -36.70
C GLY A 151 -20.64 32.63 -36.01
N GLU A 152 -21.81 32.00 -36.16
CA GLU A 152 -23.02 32.43 -35.41
C GLU A 152 -23.06 31.95 -33.96
N CYS A 153 -22.17 31.03 -33.57
CA CYS A 153 -22.12 30.51 -32.21
C CYS A 153 -21.33 31.43 -31.28
N THR A 154 -22.01 31.89 -30.24
CA THR A 154 -21.41 32.67 -29.15
C THR A 154 -20.45 31.82 -28.33
N ASP A 155 -19.45 32.45 -27.72
CA ASP A 155 -18.55 31.76 -26.79
C ASP A 155 -19.31 31.28 -25.55
N VAL A 156 -18.81 30.20 -24.94
CA VAL A 156 -19.39 29.62 -23.72
C VAL A 156 -18.41 29.77 -22.56
N ASN A 157 -18.88 30.36 -21.49
CA ASN A 157 -18.20 30.49 -20.22
C ASN A 157 -18.62 29.35 -19.30
N ILE A 158 -17.66 28.53 -18.86
CA ILE A 158 -17.88 27.42 -17.93
C ILE A 158 -17.44 27.86 -16.53
N PHE A 159 -18.36 27.74 -15.59
CA PHE A 159 -18.19 28.14 -14.20
C PHE A 159 -18.13 26.91 -13.30
N PHE A 160 -17.30 26.99 -12.27
CA PHE A 160 -17.13 25.97 -11.25
C PHE A 160 -17.35 26.56 -9.87
N ASP A 161 -17.80 25.75 -8.91
CA ASP A 161 -17.83 26.18 -7.51
C ASP A 161 -16.40 26.32 -6.97
N ASN A 162 -15.98 27.58 -6.78
CA ASN A 162 -14.66 27.94 -6.27
C ASN A 162 -14.37 27.37 -4.86
N ASN A 163 -15.39 27.01 -4.08
CA ASN A 163 -15.19 26.42 -2.76
C ASN A 163 -14.74 24.96 -2.83
N LEU A 164 -15.11 24.28 -3.93
CA LEU A 164 -14.78 22.88 -4.19
C LEU A 164 -13.42 22.74 -4.89
N LEU A 165 -12.86 23.81 -5.46
CA LEU A 165 -11.55 23.79 -6.08
C LEU A 165 -10.42 23.95 -5.05
N ASP A 166 -9.31 23.28 -5.28
CA ASP A 166 -8.06 23.54 -4.56
C ASP A 166 -7.22 24.58 -5.30
N ASN A 167 -7.33 25.84 -4.85
CA ASN A 167 -6.63 26.99 -5.42
C ASN A 167 -5.30 27.26 -4.69
N SER A 168 -4.64 26.24 -4.17
CA SER A 168 -3.41 26.37 -3.39
C SER A 168 -2.26 27.06 -4.16
N ASP A 169 -2.27 26.97 -5.49
CA ASP A 169 -1.26 27.56 -6.38
C ASP A 169 -1.66 28.91 -6.98
N ASP A 170 -2.93 29.28 -6.95
CA ASP A 170 -3.40 30.52 -7.56
C ASP A 170 -3.35 31.66 -6.54
N ASN A 171 -2.52 32.67 -6.83
CA ASN A 171 -2.45 33.94 -6.09
C ASN A 171 -3.77 34.75 -6.09
N ASN A 172 -4.85 34.19 -6.63
CA ASN A 172 -6.19 34.74 -6.52
C ASN A 172 -6.69 34.54 -5.08
N ASN A 173 -6.44 35.56 -4.25
CA ASN A 173 -6.94 35.72 -2.88
C ASN A 173 -8.48 35.87 -2.80
N GLY A 174 -9.23 35.23 -3.68
CA GLY A 174 -10.70 35.22 -3.62
C GLY A 174 -11.14 34.62 -2.29
N VAL A 175 -11.87 35.39 -1.51
CA VAL A 175 -12.48 34.89 -0.27
C VAL A 175 -13.53 33.84 -0.65
N PRO A 176 -13.50 32.63 -0.05
CA PRO A 176 -14.57 31.64 -0.23
C PRO A 176 -15.94 32.28 -0.01
N SER A 177 -16.84 32.15 -0.97
CA SER A 177 -18.18 32.76 -0.93
C SER A 177 -19.24 31.77 -1.39
N THR A 178 -20.45 31.93 -0.86
CA THR A 178 -21.66 31.23 -1.32
C THR A 178 -22.32 31.88 -2.53
N ASP A 179 -21.79 33.02 -2.99
CA ASP A 179 -22.29 33.72 -4.16
C ASP A 179 -22.05 32.89 -5.43
N VAL A 180 -22.90 33.12 -6.43
CA VAL A 180 -22.75 32.51 -7.76
C VAL A 180 -21.40 32.95 -8.36
N PRO A 181 -20.53 32.02 -8.80
CA PRO A 181 -19.25 32.37 -9.39
C PRO A 181 -19.39 33.34 -10.57
N SER A 182 -18.78 34.52 -10.46
CA SER A 182 -18.84 35.55 -11.51
C SER A 182 -17.72 35.43 -12.54
N THR A 183 -16.65 34.69 -12.21
CA THR A 183 -15.49 34.49 -13.07
C THR A 183 -15.51 33.06 -13.63
N PRO A 184 -15.53 32.88 -14.96
CA PRO A 184 -15.47 31.55 -15.53
C PRO A 184 -14.10 30.91 -15.29
N LEU A 185 -14.10 29.61 -15.03
CA LEU A 185 -12.87 28.83 -14.92
C LEU A 185 -12.29 28.56 -16.31
N PHE A 186 -13.16 28.34 -17.29
CA PHE A 186 -12.78 28.07 -18.67
C PHE A 186 -13.70 28.79 -19.65
N ARG A 187 -13.13 29.33 -20.73
CA ARG A 187 -13.90 29.94 -21.83
C ARG A 187 -13.69 29.13 -23.10
N PHE A 188 -14.78 28.53 -23.58
CA PHE A 188 -14.82 27.81 -24.83
C PHE A 188 -15.14 28.77 -25.98
N ASN A 189 -14.17 28.97 -26.87
CA ASN A 189 -14.33 29.78 -28.08
C ASN A 189 -14.88 28.91 -29.22
N ALA A 190 -16.21 28.92 -29.38
CA ALA A 190 -16.92 28.09 -30.33
C ALA A 190 -16.55 28.43 -31.80
N THR A 191 -16.29 29.72 -32.07
CA THR A 191 -15.91 30.17 -33.42
C THR A 191 -14.52 29.65 -33.79
N ALA A 192 -13.54 29.78 -32.89
CA ALA A 192 -12.19 29.25 -33.11
C ALA A 192 -12.21 27.72 -33.28
N PHE A 193 -12.95 27.01 -32.42
CA PHE A 193 -13.04 25.55 -32.48
C PHE A 193 -13.63 25.03 -33.80
N SER A 194 -14.62 25.73 -34.37
CA SER A 194 -15.26 25.32 -35.64
C SER A 194 -14.52 25.75 -36.90
N SER A 195 -13.77 26.86 -36.86
CA SER A 195 -13.22 27.50 -38.07
C SER A 195 -11.69 27.43 -38.18
N ASP A 196 -10.98 27.29 -37.07
CA ASP A 196 -9.52 27.36 -37.02
C ASP A 196 -8.90 26.05 -36.52
N PHE A 197 -8.29 25.29 -37.44
CA PHE A 197 -7.55 24.07 -37.09
C PHE A 197 -6.30 24.33 -36.24
N ARG A 198 -5.86 25.60 -36.12
CA ARG A 198 -4.76 26.03 -35.26
C ARG A 198 -5.23 26.44 -33.86
N ALA A 199 -6.55 26.42 -33.61
CA ALA A 199 -7.08 26.69 -32.29
C ALA A 199 -6.53 25.70 -31.27
N ASN A 200 -6.38 26.16 -30.02
CA ASN A 200 -6.00 25.28 -28.92
C ASN A 200 -7.09 24.24 -28.68
N THR A 201 -6.68 23.01 -28.37
CA THR A 201 -7.61 21.96 -27.93
C THR A 201 -8.41 22.45 -26.72
N PRO A 202 -9.74 22.30 -26.69
CA PRO A 202 -10.57 22.83 -25.63
C PRO A 202 -10.54 21.93 -24.39
N THR A 203 -9.37 21.84 -23.76
CA THR A 203 -9.13 21.07 -22.55
C THR A 203 -8.67 21.95 -21.40
N PHE A 204 -9.04 21.56 -20.18
CA PHE A 204 -8.61 22.22 -18.95
C PHE A 204 -8.51 21.22 -17.81
N ARG A 205 -7.76 21.56 -16.76
CA ARG A 205 -7.54 20.70 -15.59
C ARG A 205 -8.10 21.35 -14.35
N THR A 206 -8.68 20.55 -13.46
CA THR A 206 -9.15 21.02 -12.15
C THR A 206 -8.66 20.12 -11.03
N ASN A 207 -8.23 20.76 -9.94
CA ASN A 207 -7.97 20.12 -8.67
C ASN A 207 -9.21 20.32 -7.78
N ILE A 208 -9.91 19.24 -7.46
CA ILE A 208 -11.16 19.28 -6.69
C ILE A 208 -10.88 18.73 -5.30
N ARG A 209 -11.41 19.38 -4.27
CA ARG A 209 -11.25 18.98 -2.88
C ARG A 209 -11.98 17.68 -2.59
N LEU A 210 -11.28 16.82 -1.85
CA LEU A 210 -11.84 15.61 -1.26
C LEU A 210 -12.39 15.94 0.12
N PHE A 211 -13.65 15.60 0.32
CA PHE A 211 -14.35 15.67 1.59
C PHE A 211 -14.54 14.28 2.16
N GLN A 212 -14.71 14.22 3.47
CA GLN A 212 -15.08 13.00 4.15
C GLN A 212 -16.59 12.78 4.02
N LYS A 213 -17.03 11.71 3.35
CA LYS A 213 -18.45 11.38 3.16
C LYS A 213 -18.81 10.03 3.80
N GLY A 214 -19.73 10.03 4.75
CA GLY A 214 -20.25 8.81 5.37
C GLY A 214 -20.44 8.90 6.88
N THR A 215 -20.39 7.74 7.57
CA THR A 215 -20.42 7.69 9.03
C THR A 215 -19.04 8.02 9.59
N PRO A 216 -18.93 8.79 10.70
CA PRO A 216 -17.66 9.29 11.24
C PRO A 216 -16.59 8.21 11.48
N ARG A 217 -17.00 6.95 11.62
CA ARG A 217 -16.10 5.81 11.80
C ARG A 217 -15.30 5.39 10.58
N ARG A 218 -15.62 5.85 9.35
CA ARG A 218 -14.87 5.52 8.11
C ARG A 218 -14.09 6.71 7.55
N LEU A 219 -14.11 7.84 8.25
CA LEU A 219 -13.77 9.15 7.72
C LEU A 219 -12.47 9.67 8.33
N SER A 220 -11.35 9.13 7.87
CA SER A 220 -10.02 9.65 8.16
C SER A 220 -8.96 8.78 7.48
N LEU A 221 -7.81 9.39 7.19
CA LEU A 221 -6.55 8.68 6.90
C LEU A 221 -6.21 7.64 7.99
N VAL A 222 -6.71 7.83 9.22
CA VAL A 222 -6.60 6.87 10.33
C VAL A 222 -7.21 5.50 9.98
N ASN A 223 -8.19 5.41 9.09
CA ASN A 223 -8.81 4.13 8.72
C ASN A 223 -8.11 3.40 7.57
N TYR A 224 -6.95 3.86 7.12
CA TYR A 224 -6.19 3.18 6.07
C TYR A 224 -6.04 1.67 6.37
N PRO A 225 -6.28 0.77 5.40
CA PRO A 225 -6.59 1.01 3.98
C PRO A 225 -8.10 1.03 3.64
N PHE A 226 -8.98 1.13 4.63
CA PHE A 226 -10.45 1.09 4.46
C PHE A 226 -11.08 2.50 4.44
N ASP A 227 -10.26 3.52 4.19
CA ASP A 227 -10.67 4.92 4.10
C ASP A 227 -11.55 5.18 2.87
N THR A 228 -12.50 6.12 3.01
CA THR A 228 -13.42 6.52 1.94
C THR A 228 -13.59 8.03 1.95
N TYR A 229 -13.56 8.63 0.76
CA TYR A 229 -13.67 10.06 0.51
C TYR A 229 -14.73 10.32 -0.55
N ALA A 230 -15.18 11.55 -0.63
CA ALA A 230 -15.98 12.00 -1.76
C ALA A 230 -15.55 13.37 -2.25
N ALA A 231 -15.66 13.59 -3.55
CA ALA A 231 -15.59 14.90 -4.15
C ALA A 231 -16.96 15.25 -4.70
N THR A 232 -17.31 16.53 -4.60
CA THR A 232 -18.50 17.05 -5.28
C THR A 232 -18.01 17.85 -6.47
N VAL A 233 -18.62 17.62 -7.63
CA VAL A 233 -18.43 18.43 -8.83
C VAL A 233 -19.70 19.23 -9.03
N PHE A 234 -19.57 20.55 -9.02
CA PHE A 234 -20.63 21.48 -9.33
C PHE A 234 -20.16 22.45 -10.40
N MET A 235 -20.77 22.41 -11.58
CA MET A 235 -20.47 23.32 -12.69
C MET A 235 -21.69 23.63 -13.53
N TYR A 236 -21.68 24.80 -14.17
CA TYR A 236 -22.70 25.25 -15.11
C TYR A 236 -22.05 26.08 -16.21
N ALA A 237 -22.78 26.33 -17.29
CA ALA A 237 -22.29 27.14 -18.40
C ALA A 237 -23.27 28.22 -18.81
N GLN A 238 -22.72 29.33 -19.30
CA GLN A 238 -23.49 30.42 -19.88
C GLN A 238 -22.82 30.91 -21.16
N ASP A 239 -23.61 31.36 -22.13
CA ASP A 239 -23.07 32.00 -23.32
C ASP A 239 -22.56 33.42 -23.02
N SER A 240 -21.93 34.07 -24.00
CA SER A 240 -21.47 35.46 -23.88
C SER A 240 -22.57 36.49 -23.61
N ASN A 241 -23.84 36.12 -23.72
CA ASN A 241 -25.02 36.95 -23.44
C ASN A 241 -25.69 36.57 -22.10
N ASN A 242 -25.03 35.77 -21.26
CA ASN A 242 -25.54 35.26 -19.98
C ASN A 242 -26.78 34.36 -20.12
N LYS A 243 -27.00 33.73 -21.28
CA LYS A 243 -28.03 32.69 -21.44
C LYS A 243 -27.47 31.34 -20.97
N PRO A 244 -28.26 30.53 -20.24
CA PRO A 244 -27.80 29.23 -19.79
C PRO A 244 -27.51 28.30 -20.98
N VAL A 245 -26.45 27.51 -20.85
CA VAL A 245 -26.06 26.46 -21.79
C VAL A 245 -26.05 25.15 -21.01
N ASN A 246 -26.78 24.15 -21.50
CA ASN A 246 -26.79 22.83 -20.85
C ASN A 246 -25.40 22.19 -20.96
N LEU A 247 -24.88 21.70 -19.84
CA LEU A 247 -23.67 20.88 -19.80
C LEU A 247 -24.06 19.41 -19.72
N HIS A 248 -23.66 18.65 -20.74
CA HIS A 248 -23.87 17.22 -20.78
C HIS A 248 -22.55 16.47 -20.56
N LEU A 249 -22.49 15.64 -19.53
CA LEU A 249 -21.32 14.83 -19.25
C LEU A 249 -21.36 13.55 -20.09
N ASP A 250 -20.74 13.56 -21.26
CA ASP A 250 -20.82 12.48 -22.25
C ASP A 250 -20.00 11.27 -21.81
N ILE A 251 -18.69 11.47 -21.67
CA ILE A 251 -17.74 10.42 -21.31
C ILE A 251 -17.06 10.76 -20.00
N VAL A 252 -17.21 9.89 -19.00
CA VAL A 252 -16.36 9.92 -17.81
C VAL A 252 -15.45 8.70 -17.82
N GLY A 253 -14.14 8.96 -17.83
CA GLY A 253 -13.10 7.96 -17.92
C GLY A 253 -11.98 8.17 -16.91
N GLY A 254 -10.93 7.37 -17.06
CA GLY A 254 -9.69 7.51 -16.29
C GLY A 254 -9.61 6.61 -15.06
N THR A 255 -8.39 6.53 -14.50
CA THR A 255 -8.07 5.65 -13.38
C THR A 255 -7.07 6.36 -12.47
N ALA A 256 -7.44 6.59 -11.21
CA ALA A 256 -6.48 6.98 -10.18
C ALA A 256 -5.81 5.73 -9.62
N VAL A 257 -4.49 5.63 -9.76
CA VAL A 257 -3.71 4.47 -9.32
C VAL A 257 -3.97 4.19 -7.84
N GLY A 258 -4.40 2.97 -7.53
CA GLY A 258 -4.66 2.55 -6.15
C GLY A 258 -6.04 2.93 -5.60
N PHE A 259 -6.90 3.56 -6.39
CA PHE A 259 -8.26 3.92 -5.98
C PHE A 259 -9.32 3.26 -6.87
N SER A 260 -10.43 2.91 -6.24
CA SER A 260 -11.68 2.60 -6.91
C SER A 260 -12.57 3.84 -6.80
N VAL A 261 -13.00 4.37 -7.94
CA VAL A 261 -13.82 5.57 -8.01
C VAL A 261 -15.17 5.21 -8.59
N SER A 262 -16.23 5.76 -8.00
CA SER A 262 -17.62 5.52 -8.40
C SER A 262 -18.39 6.84 -8.41
N LEU A 263 -19.18 7.10 -9.45
CA LEU A 263 -20.09 8.23 -9.44
C LEU A 263 -21.38 7.83 -8.74
N LEU A 264 -21.79 8.66 -7.77
CA LEU A 264 -23.10 8.60 -7.16
C LEU A 264 -23.94 9.67 -7.85
N THR A 265 -24.65 9.28 -8.91
CA THR A 265 -25.65 10.14 -9.51
C THR A 265 -26.75 10.35 -8.48
N SER A 266 -26.98 11.61 -8.11
CA SER A 266 -28.16 11.96 -7.31
C SER A 266 -29.38 11.71 -8.19
N ASN A 267 -30.04 10.57 -8.01
CA ASN A 267 -31.29 10.26 -8.69
C ASN A 267 -32.40 11.12 -8.08
N GLN A 268 -32.39 12.43 -8.33
CA GLN A 268 -33.43 13.33 -7.85
C GLN A 268 -34.32 13.78 -9.02
N PRO A 269 -35.15 12.88 -9.59
CA PRO A 269 -35.88 13.09 -10.85
C PRO A 269 -36.91 14.23 -10.89
N ASN A 270 -36.93 15.15 -9.91
CA ASN A 270 -38.06 16.03 -9.65
C ASN A 270 -37.74 17.54 -9.65
N SER A 271 -36.51 17.97 -9.91
CA SER A 271 -36.24 19.41 -10.10
C SER A 271 -35.90 19.68 -11.56
N GLY A 272 -36.82 20.30 -12.30
CA GLY A 272 -36.63 20.72 -13.70
C GLY A 272 -35.46 21.70 -13.97
N LEU A 273 -34.57 21.91 -13.00
CA LEU A 273 -33.28 22.59 -13.13
C LEU A 273 -32.10 21.63 -13.40
N GLU A 274 -32.31 20.30 -13.37
CA GLU A 274 -31.23 19.32 -13.53
C GLU A 274 -30.56 19.34 -14.91
N SER A 275 -31.18 19.97 -15.92
CA SER A 275 -30.65 20.01 -17.29
C SER A 275 -29.77 21.22 -17.59
N GLU A 276 -29.35 22.01 -16.60
CA GLU A 276 -28.47 23.18 -16.84
C GLU A 276 -27.17 23.13 -16.03
N VAL A 277 -27.08 22.22 -15.06
CA VAL A 277 -26.00 22.17 -14.07
C VAL A 277 -25.56 20.72 -13.87
N ILE A 278 -24.25 20.49 -13.86
CA ILE A 278 -23.70 19.20 -13.45
C ILE A 278 -23.46 19.27 -11.95
N ASN A 279 -24.22 18.48 -11.20
CA ASN A 279 -24.04 18.27 -9.76
C ASN A 279 -23.88 16.77 -9.49
N THR A 280 -22.65 16.32 -9.34
CA THR A 280 -22.34 14.90 -9.13
C THR A 280 -21.42 14.69 -7.94
N VAL A 281 -21.67 13.63 -7.17
CA VAL A 281 -20.82 13.26 -6.05
C VAL A 281 -20.02 12.02 -6.43
N ILE A 282 -18.71 12.18 -6.44
CA ILE A 282 -17.73 11.15 -6.77
C ILE A 282 -17.30 10.51 -5.46
N ASN A 283 -17.45 9.20 -5.33
CA ASN A 283 -17.00 8.44 -4.18
C ASN A 283 -15.67 7.75 -4.51
N VAL A 284 -14.67 7.98 -3.67
CA VAL A 284 -13.28 7.54 -3.83
C VAL A 284 -12.91 6.64 -2.66
N GLN A 285 -12.52 5.40 -2.94
CA GLN A 285 -12.08 4.43 -1.94
C GLN A 285 -10.79 3.73 -2.40
N ARG A 286 -10.05 3.10 -1.49
CA ARG A 286 -8.88 2.30 -1.89
C ARG A 286 -9.30 1.14 -2.79
N GLY A 287 -8.48 0.83 -3.77
CA GLY A 287 -8.69 -0.32 -4.64
C GLY A 287 -8.62 -1.64 -3.87
N SER A 288 -9.42 -2.63 -4.27
CA SER A 288 -9.47 -3.95 -3.62
C SER A 288 -8.10 -4.63 -3.55
N LEU A 289 -7.22 -4.37 -4.53
CA LEU A 289 -5.84 -4.87 -4.55
C LEU A 289 -5.01 -4.33 -3.39
N ILE A 290 -5.08 -3.01 -3.12
CA ILE A 290 -4.35 -2.38 -2.00
C ILE A 290 -4.88 -2.93 -0.68
N ILE A 291 -6.20 -3.01 -0.53
CA ILE A 291 -6.83 -3.55 0.68
C ILE A 291 -6.37 -4.99 0.92
N ALA A 292 -6.43 -5.86 -0.09
CA ALA A 292 -6.00 -7.25 0.02
C ALA A 292 -4.49 -7.36 0.35
N PHE A 293 -3.65 -6.55 -0.30
CA PHE A 293 -2.21 -6.51 -0.05
C PHE A 293 -1.89 -6.15 1.41
N CYS A 294 -2.50 -5.08 1.93
CA CYS A 294 -2.34 -4.64 3.31
C CYS A 294 -2.81 -5.71 4.31
N VAL A 295 -3.95 -6.37 4.05
CA VAL A 295 -4.47 -7.45 4.91
C VAL A 295 -3.54 -8.66 4.91
N ILE A 296 -3.06 -9.10 3.74
CA ILE A 296 -2.16 -10.25 3.61
C ILE A 296 -0.83 -9.98 4.35
N ILE A 297 -0.24 -8.80 4.16
CA ILE A 297 0.99 -8.43 4.87
C ILE A 297 0.76 -8.40 6.38
N THR A 298 -0.36 -7.84 6.84
CA THR A 298 -0.69 -7.80 8.26
C THR A 298 -0.76 -9.22 8.85
N ILE A 299 -1.42 -10.15 8.15
CA ILE A 299 -1.48 -11.56 8.57
C ILE A 299 -0.07 -12.19 8.59
N ALA A 300 0.76 -11.91 7.58
CA ALA A 300 2.13 -12.42 7.52
C ALA A 300 3.00 -11.89 8.69
N ILE A 301 2.90 -10.60 9.00
CA ILE A 301 3.54 -9.96 10.16
C ILE A 301 3.15 -10.68 11.45
N TRP A 302 1.86 -10.98 11.64
CA TRP A 302 1.37 -11.73 12.79
C TRP A 302 1.95 -13.13 12.87
N ILE A 303 1.94 -13.89 11.77
CA ILE A 303 2.47 -15.27 11.74
C ILE A 303 3.97 -15.28 12.06
N ILE A 304 4.75 -14.39 11.45
CA ILE A 304 6.20 -14.28 11.71
C ILE A 304 6.45 -13.89 13.17
N THR A 305 5.70 -12.92 13.69
CA THR A 305 5.83 -12.48 15.08
C THR A 305 5.55 -13.61 16.06
N LEU A 306 4.44 -14.33 15.88
CA LEU A 306 4.08 -15.45 16.74
C LEU A 306 5.11 -16.59 16.64
N ALA A 307 5.63 -16.88 15.45
CA ALA A 307 6.69 -17.88 15.29
C ALA A 307 7.98 -17.48 16.03
N LEU A 308 8.45 -16.24 15.87
CA LEU A 308 9.66 -15.74 16.56
C LEU A 308 9.47 -15.69 18.08
N PHE A 309 8.28 -15.29 18.53
CA PHE A 309 7.92 -15.30 19.94
C PHE A 309 7.94 -16.72 20.51
N LEU A 310 7.32 -17.70 19.85
CA LEU A 310 7.33 -19.10 20.28
C LEU A 310 8.74 -19.69 20.27
N LEU A 311 9.56 -19.38 19.26
CA LEU A 311 10.97 -19.80 19.22
C LEU A 311 11.79 -19.24 20.38
N SER A 312 11.57 -17.97 20.72
CA SER A 312 12.23 -17.32 21.85
C SER A 312 11.75 -17.89 23.18
N PHE A 313 10.43 -18.02 23.33
CA PHE A 313 9.80 -18.58 24.53
C PHE A 313 10.27 -20.01 24.81
N THR A 314 10.27 -20.88 23.80
CA THR A 314 10.74 -22.26 23.93
C THR A 314 12.23 -22.31 24.27
N ALA A 315 13.06 -21.46 23.69
CA ALA A 315 14.48 -21.40 24.05
C ALA A 315 14.71 -20.99 25.50
N VAL A 316 13.96 -20.01 26.01
CA VAL A 316 14.05 -19.58 27.41
C VAL A 316 13.54 -20.68 28.36
N VAL A 317 12.35 -21.23 28.10
CA VAL A 317 11.70 -22.20 28.99
C VAL A 317 12.46 -23.53 29.05
N PHE A 318 12.99 -24.00 27.93
CA PHE A 318 13.74 -25.25 27.87
C PHE A 318 15.25 -25.08 28.09
N GLY A 319 15.74 -23.85 28.24
CA GLY A 319 17.17 -23.57 28.41
C GLY A 319 18.01 -24.00 27.20
N PHE A 320 17.43 -23.98 25.99
CA PHE A 320 18.14 -24.40 24.79
C PHE A 320 19.15 -23.34 24.36
N ARG A 321 20.41 -23.76 24.13
CA ARG A 321 21.46 -22.86 23.64
C ARG A 321 21.14 -22.44 22.21
N GLN A 322 20.58 -21.25 22.05
CA GLN A 322 20.44 -20.62 20.74
C GLN A 322 21.78 -20.08 20.27
N ARG A 323 22.03 -20.24 18.98
CA ARG A 323 23.13 -19.59 18.27
C ARG A 323 22.97 -18.07 18.39
N THR A 324 24.05 -17.34 18.63
CA THR A 324 24.02 -15.87 18.78
C THR A 324 23.37 -15.17 17.58
N GLU A 325 23.51 -15.78 16.40
CA GLU A 325 22.89 -15.36 15.14
C GLU A 325 21.35 -15.47 15.14
N VAL A 326 20.75 -16.32 15.97
CA VAL A 326 19.29 -16.44 16.08
C VAL A 326 18.70 -15.32 16.94
N LEU A 327 19.52 -14.76 17.84
CA LEU A 327 19.10 -13.79 18.84
C LEU A 327 18.94 -12.38 18.25
N ILE A 328 19.63 -12.11 17.13
CA ILE A 328 19.48 -10.86 16.38
C ILE A 328 18.24 -10.83 15.48
N ILE A 329 17.59 -11.97 15.24
CA ILE A 329 16.45 -12.07 14.31
C ILE A 329 15.26 -11.21 14.75
N PRO A 330 14.79 -11.23 16.02
CA PRO A 330 13.69 -10.38 16.45
C PRO A 330 14.02 -8.88 16.31
N VAL A 331 15.26 -8.48 16.62
CA VAL A 331 15.73 -7.09 16.47
C VAL A 331 15.68 -6.65 15.02
N ALA A 332 16.24 -7.45 14.11
CA ALA A 332 16.21 -7.16 12.68
C ALA A 332 14.77 -7.09 12.14
N THR A 333 13.89 -7.95 12.67
CA THR A 333 12.48 -8.02 12.25
C THR A 333 11.69 -6.78 12.67
N VAL A 334 11.96 -6.20 13.84
CA VAL A 334 11.36 -4.92 14.28
C VAL A 334 11.63 -3.82 13.24
N PHE A 335 12.89 -3.68 12.80
CA PHE A 335 13.23 -2.68 11.78
C PHE A 335 12.63 -3.02 10.41
N ALA A 336 12.67 -4.30 10.02
CA ALA A 336 12.08 -4.74 8.75
C ALA A 336 10.58 -4.43 8.65
N PHE A 337 9.82 -4.61 9.74
CA PHE A 337 8.38 -4.32 9.75
C PHE A 337 8.09 -2.82 9.62
N THR A 338 8.88 -1.95 10.25
CA THR A 338 8.72 -0.49 10.07
C THR A 338 8.98 -0.05 8.62
N GLN A 339 10.00 -0.62 7.96
CA GLN A 339 10.27 -0.36 6.54
C GLN A 339 9.16 -0.93 5.65
N LEU A 340 8.68 -2.14 5.95
CA LEU A 340 7.60 -2.77 5.20
C LEU A 340 6.32 -1.91 5.25
N ARG A 341 6.00 -1.32 6.40
CA ARG A 341 4.90 -0.37 6.56
C ARG A 341 5.08 0.87 5.68
N GLY A 342 6.29 1.45 5.66
CA GLY A 342 6.60 2.60 4.79
C GLY A 342 6.51 2.30 3.29
N SER A 343 6.60 1.03 2.89
CA SER A 343 6.45 0.60 1.49
C SER A 343 5.00 0.35 1.05
N MET A 344 4.03 0.45 1.97
CA MET A 344 2.62 0.22 1.63
C MET A 344 2.08 1.36 0.75
N PRO A 345 1.40 1.04 -0.36
CA PRO A 345 1.00 2.05 -1.34
C PRO A 345 -0.05 3.00 -0.77
N GLY A 346 0.28 4.28 -0.73
CA GLY A 346 -0.62 5.34 -0.26
C GLY A 346 -0.87 5.34 1.25
N ALA A 347 -0.01 4.67 2.03
CA ALA A 347 -0.05 4.72 3.49
C ALA A 347 0.30 6.15 3.97
N PRO A 348 -0.43 6.71 4.94
CA PRO A 348 -0.14 8.04 5.48
C PRO A 348 1.26 8.09 6.11
N PRO A 349 2.00 9.21 5.99
CA PRO A 349 3.26 9.38 6.70
C PRO A 349 3.04 9.36 8.21
N GLY A 350 4.00 8.81 8.96
CA GLY A 350 3.94 8.71 10.43
C GLY A 350 3.34 7.41 10.94
N PHE A 351 2.85 7.39 12.18
CA PHE A 351 2.10 6.27 12.75
C PHE A 351 0.72 6.76 13.17
N GLY A 352 -0.26 5.86 13.15
CA GLY A 352 -1.58 6.13 13.74
C GLY A 352 -2.75 5.77 12.84
N ASP A 353 -2.54 4.92 11.85
CA ASP A 353 -3.64 4.28 11.14
C ASP A 353 -4.06 2.95 11.80
N VAL A 354 -5.21 2.42 11.39
CA VAL A 354 -5.78 1.17 11.92
C VAL A 354 -4.85 -0.01 11.68
N LEU A 355 -4.10 -0.01 10.57
CA LEU A 355 -3.12 -1.06 10.28
C LEU A 355 -1.97 -1.01 11.28
N ASP A 356 -1.49 0.17 11.65
CA ASP A 356 -0.47 0.35 12.69
C ASP A 356 -1.00 -0.14 14.04
N PHE A 357 -2.23 0.23 14.41
CA PHE A 357 -2.81 -0.14 15.71
C PHE A 357 -3.10 -1.63 15.87
N VAL A 358 -3.59 -2.29 14.81
CA VAL A 358 -4.03 -3.70 14.87
C VAL A 358 -2.92 -4.65 14.42
N GLY A 359 -2.12 -4.24 13.44
CA GLY A 359 -1.10 -5.06 12.81
C GLY A 359 0.28 -4.85 13.39
N LEU A 360 0.75 -3.61 13.43
CA LEU A 360 2.17 -3.36 13.63
C LEU A 360 2.56 -3.16 15.10
N LEU A 361 1.89 -2.26 15.83
CA LEU A 361 2.24 -1.90 17.21
C LEU A 361 2.18 -3.11 18.16
N PRO A 362 1.13 -3.97 18.16
CA PRO A 362 1.12 -5.16 18.98
C PRO A 362 2.27 -6.11 18.64
N CYS A 363 2.56 -6.28 17.34
CA CYS A 363 3.64 -7.14 16.89
C CYS A 363 5.02 -6.62 17.29
N LEU A 364 5.26 -5.30 17.20
CA LEU A 364 6.48 -4.68 17.70
C LEU A 364 6.63 -4.85 19.22
N GLY A 365 5.54 -4.73 19.98
CA GLY A 365 5.53 -4.99 21.42
C GLY A 365 5.92 -6.43 21.74
N ILE A 366 5.32 -7.41 21.06
CA ILE A 366 5.63 -8.83 21.24
C ILE A 366 7.07 -9.13 20.83
N LEU A 367 7.57 -8.61 19.71
CA LEU A 367 8.96 -8.81 19.27
C LEU A 367 9.97 -8.16 20.23
N SER A 368 9.65 -6.99 20.77
CA SER A 368 10.50 -6.32 21.76
C SER A 368 10.57 -7.14 23.05
N PHE A 369 9.45 -7.68 23.51
CA PHE A 369 9.41 -8.61 24.64
C PHE A 369 10.18 -9.90 24.34
N SER A 370 10.03 -10.45 23.14
CA SER A 370 10.78 -11.61 22.65
C SER A 370 12.29 -11.36 22.68
N CYS A 371 12.74 -10.17 22.27
CA CYS A 371 14.14 -9.74 22.33
C CYS A 371 14.64 -9.62 23.78
N ALA A 372 13.81 -9.14 24.70
CA ALA A 372 14.16 -9.07 26.11
C ALA A 372 14.32 -10.47 26.72
N LEU A 373 13.45 -11.42 26.36
CA LEU A 373 13.54 -12.81 26.79
C LEU A 373 14.82 -13.48 26.29
N THR A 374 15.15 -13.33 25.01
CA THR A 374 16.36 -13.91 24.43
C THR A 374 17.64 -13.33 25.03
N LEU A 375 17.67 -12.01 25.26
CA LEU A 375 18.79 -11.35 25.93
C LEU A 375 18.91 -11.78 27.40
N GLY A 376 17.80 -11.90 28.12
CA GLY A 376 17.78 -12.40 29.50
C GLY A 376 18.32 -13.83 29.60
N ALA A 377 17.91 -14.71 28.69
CA ALA A 377 18.43 -16.07 28.61
C ALA A 377 19.95 -16.08 28.36
N LEU A 378 20.48 -15.21 27.49
CA LEU A 378 21.93 -15.06 27.29
C LEU A 378 22.67 -14.61 28.54
N LEU A 379 22.13 -13.64 29.28
CA LEU A 379 22.79 -13.10 30.46
C LEU A 379 22.82 -14.10 31.62
N ILE A 380 21.79 -14.94 31.73
CA ILE A 380 21.66 -15.92 32.82
C ILE A 380 22.41 -17.21 32.49
N THR A 381 22.54 -17.58 31.21
CA THR A 381 23.18 -18.82 30.80
C THR A 381 24.68 -18.58 30.59
N ASP A 382 25.52 -19.13 31.47
CA ASP A 382 26.98 -19.03 31.32
C ASP A 382 27.41 -19.66 29.98
N PRO A 383 28.04 -18.91 29.05
CA PRO A 383 28.41 -19.41 27.73
C PRO A 383 29.53 -20.47 27.78
N THR A 384 30.22 -20.60 28.92
CA THR A 384 31.42 -21.44 29.06
C THR A 384 31.13 -22.86 29.54
N GLU A 385 30.06 -23.05 30.32
CA GLU A 385 29.57 -24.37 30.69
C GLU A 385 28.43 -24.79 29.75
N LYS A 386 28.64 -25.83 28.92
CA LYS A 386 27.66 -26.95 28.69
C LYS A 386 27.51 -27.50 27.26
N GLU A 387 26.96 -28.71 27.33
CA GLU A 387 26.70 -29.78 26.37
C GLU A 387 25.83 -29.40 25.16
N VAL A 388 26.10 -30.08 24.05
CA VAL A 388 25.42 -29.91 22.76
C VAL A 388 24.00 -30.49 22.84
N LEU A 389 23.03 -29.79 22.26
CA LEU A 389 21.65 -30.23 22.18
C LEU A 389 21.53 -31.55 21.39
N THR A 390 21.40 -32.67 22.08
CA THR A 390 21.12 -33.97 21.45
C THR A 390 19.61 -34.20 21.42
N TRP A 391 19.08 -34.68 20.29
CA TRP A 391 17.65 -34.98 20.10
C TRP A 391 17.04 -35.87 21.20
N ASP A 392 17.86 -36.68 21.85
CA ASP A 392 17.44 -37.55 22.95
C ASP A 392 16.98 -36.78 24.20
N MET A 393 17.55 -35.60 24.45
CA MET A 393 17.10 -34.73 25.54
C MET A 393 15.70 -34.20 25.25
N VAL A 394 15.43 -33.74 24.02
CA VAL A 394 14.10 -33.26 23.62
C VAL A 394 13.05 -34.35 23.77
N LYS A 395 13.37 -35.60 23.38
CA LYS A 395 12.47 -36.75 23.55
C LYS A 395 12.19 -37.05 25.03
N ARG A 396 13.19 -36.97 25.92
CA ARG A 396 12.98 -37.15 27.36
C ARG A 396 12.10 -36.06 27.95
N SER A 397 12.39 -34.79 27.64
CA SER A 397 11.61 -33.66 28.15
C SER A 397 10.16 -33.70 27.68
N THR A 398 9.90 -34.03 26.41
CA THR A 398 8.52 -34.18 25.92
C THR A 398 7.80 -35.36 26.56
N ALA A 399 8.49 -36.47 26.84
CA ALA A 399 7.92 -37.62 27.53
C ALA A 399 7.55 -37.32 29.00
N GLU A 400 8.25 -36.41 29.67
CA GLU A 400 7.96 -35.98 31.04
C GLU A 400 6.87 -34.90 31.12
N ILE A 401 6.80 -34.00 30.12
CA ILE A 401 5.86 -32.86 30.13
C ILE A 401 4.46 -33.26 29.67
N LEU A 402 4.33 -34.17 28.68
CA LEU A 402 3.02 -34.60 28.18
C LEU A 402 2.09 -35.16 29.29
N PRO A 403 2.57 -36.01 30.22
CA PRO A 403 1.76 -36.47 31.35
C PRO A 403 1.36 -35.36 32.31
N ALA A 404 2.24 -34.40 32.56
CA ALA A 404 2.01 -33.29 33.51
C ALA A 404 0.94 -32.30 33.02
N LEU A 405 0.79 -32.14 31.71
CA LEU A 405 -0.27 -31.32 31.09
C LEU A 405 -1.65 -31.99 31.08
N GLY A 406 -1.79 -33.21 31.62
CA GLY A 406 -3.08 -33.90 31.69
C GLY A 406 -3.65 -34.32 30.33
N ILE A 407 -2.87 -34.23 29.25
CA ILE A 407 -3.24 -34.69 27.91
C ILE A 407 -3.24 -36.23 27.93
N LYS A 408 -4.37 -36.80 28.36
CA LYS A 408 -4.58 -38.24 28.49
C LYS A 408 -4.16 -38.96 27.19
N ARG A 409 -3.37 -40.03 27.36
CA ARG A 409 -2.80 -41.01 26.40
C ARG A 409 -3.65 -41.51 25.20
N ARG A 410 -4.86 -41.00 24.94
CA ARG A 410 -5.73 -41.48 23.85
C ARG A 410 -5.17 -41.25 22.44
N LEU A 411 -4.20 -40.36 22.25
CA LEU A 411 -3.53 -40.16 20.95
C LEU A 411 -2.39 -41.15 20.69
N ALA A 412 -1.75 -41.69 21.74
CA ALA A 412 -0.64 -42.64 21.58
C ALA A 412 -1.11 -44.05 21.16
N SER A 413 -2.37 -44.42 21.44
CA SER A 413 -2.97 -45.69 20.97
C SER A 413 -3.54 -45.62 19.56
N GLN A 414 -3.50 -44.45 18.90
CA GLN A 414 -3.98 -44.25 17.53
C GLN A 414 -2.83 -44.05 16.52
N LEU A 415 -1.59 -43.91 17.00
CA LEU A 415 -0.38 -43.68 16.20
C LEU A 415 0.66 -44.81 16.30
N ALA A 416 0.37 -45.85 17.08
CA ALA A 416 1.03 -47.16 17.02
C ALA A 416 0.09 -48.13 16.29
#